data_AF-A0A660QVZ4-F1
#
_entry.id   AF-A0A660QVZ4-F1
#
_cell.length_a   1.000
_cell.length_b   1.000
_cell.length_c   1.000
_cell.angle_alpha   90.00
_cell.angle_beta   90.00
_cell.angle_gamma   90.00
#
_symmetry.space_group_name_H-M   'P 1'
#
loop_
_entity.id
_entity.type
_entity.pdbx_description
1 polymer ?
#
loop_
_entity_poly.entity_id
_entity_poly.type
_entity_poly.pdbx_seq_one_letter_code
_entity_poly.pdbx_strand_id
1 'polypeptide(L)'
;MAIRYPKDSQFIDKSSLWRSSKLIDPFKWEILRKGEHTALLAVGSMVRESLLAAEELNATVVYARCVKPLDISLLKEISDNHDLIVTVEEGALSGGFGESVAAFLLRQGYKARVLNLGIGEEFVPHGSRRELLEFCKLDSVSIKEAVISFSGRRLLNDTEARTRRT
;
A
#
# COMPACT_ATOMS: atom_id res chain seq x y z
N MET A 1 -7.90 -0.98 21.94
CA MET A 1 -6.83 -1.41 21.00
C MET A 1 -7.32 -2.68 20.32
N ALA A 2 -7.16 -2.80 19.00
CA ALA A 2 -7.61 -3.97 18.24
C ALA A 2 -6.48 -4.45 17.33
N ILE A 3 -6.31 -5.77 17.23
CA ILE A 3 -5.37 -6.42 16.32
C ILE A 3 -6.22 -7.16 15.28
N ARG A 4 -5.94 -6.92 14.00
CA ARG A 4 -6.61 -7.58 12.88
C ARG A 4 -5.57 -8.30 12.05
N TYR A 5 -5.93 -9.50 11.60
CA TYR A 5 -5.11 -10.28 10.69
C TYR A 5 -6.05 -10.96 9.69
N PRO A 6 -5.64 -11.09 8.42
CA PRO A 6 -6.43 -11.77 7.42
C PRO A 6 -6.55 -13.26 7.78
N LYS A 7 -7.64 -13.88 7.34
CA LYS A 7 -7.75 -15.34 7.35
C LYS A 7 -6.88 -15.88 6.22
N ASP A 8 -5.60 -16.09 6.54
CA ASP A 8 -4.58 -16.56 5.62
C ASP A 8 -3.64 -17.53 6.35
N SER A 9 -2.94 -18.36 5.59
CA SER A 9 -2.02 -19.36 6.11
C SER A 9 -0.59 -19.01 5.73
N GLN A 10 0.29 -18.89 6.72
CA GLN A 10 1.74 -18.87 6.50
C GLN A 10 2.37 -20.09 7.18
N PHE A 11 3.14 -20.85 6.40
CA PHE A 11 3.94 -21.95 6.92
C PHE A 11 5.20 -21.38 7.55
N ILE A 12 5.22 -21.30 8.88
CA ILE A 12 6.39 -20.86 9.64
C ILE A 12 6.73 -21.96 10.66
N ASP A 13 8.03 -22.26 10.78
CA ASP A 13 8.53 -23.10 11.86
C ASP A 13 8.33 -22.39 13.21
N LYS A 14 7.42 -22.92 14.02
CA LYS A 14 7.07 -22.37 15.35
C LYS A 14 8.27 -22.30 16.29
N SER A 15 9.26 -23.17 16.12
CA SER A 15 10.43 -23.25 17.02
C SER A 15 11.45 -22.13 16.77
N SER A 16 11.51 -21.58 15.55
CA SER A 16 12.34 -20.42 15.22
C SER A 16 11.66 -19.08 15.54
N LEU A 17 10.31 -19.04 15.58
CA LEU A 17 9.53 -17.84 15.90
C LEU A 17 9.83 -17.26 17.29
N TRP A 18 9.88 -18.09 18.33
CA TRP A 18 10.13 -17.58 19.69
C TRP A 18 11.57 -17.08 19.85
N ARG A 19 12.54 -17.78 19.24
CA ARG A 19 13.97 -17.44 19.30
C ARG A 19 14.32 -16.16 18.57
N SER A 20 13.55 -15.82 17.53
CA SER A 20 13.77 -14.65 16.69
C SER A 20 12.88 -13.46 17.05
N SER A 21 12.05 -13.59 18.10
CA SER A 21 11.13 -12.52 18.50
C SER A 21 11.92 -11.29 18.97
N LYS A 22 11.70 -10.17 18.27
CA LYS A 22 12.26 -8.86 18.62
C LYS A 22 11.15 -8.02 19.22
N LEU A 23 11.48 -7.27 20.27
CA LEU A 23 10.61 -6.20 20.74
C LEU A 23 10.49 -5.15 19.64
N ILE A 24 9.26 -4.74 19.37
CA ILE A 24 8.90 -3.75 18.38
C ILE A 24 7.99 -2.72 19.05
N ASP A 25 8.10 -1.47 18.65
CA ASP A 25 7.10 -0.47 19.00
C ASP A 25 5.86 -0.70 18.11
N PRO A 26 4.69 -1.03 18.69
CA PRO A 26 3.48 -1.28 17.91
C PRO A 26 2.96 -0.03 17.18
N PHE A 27 3.41 1.17 17.56
CA PHE A 27 3.00 2.44 16.98
C PHE A 27 4.00 3.05 16.00
N LYS A 28 5.12 2.35 15.76
CA LYS A 28 6.09 2.75 14.74
C LYS A 28 5.91 2.01 13.44
N TRP A 29 5.86 2.79 12.38
CA TRP A 29 5.88 2.29 11.01
C TRP A 29 7.31 2.00 10.57
N GLU A 30 7.46 1.26 9.47
CA GLU A 30 8.74 0.78 8.99
C GLU A 30 8.86 0.95 7.48
N ILE A 31 9.95 1.55 6.99
CA ILE A 31 10.26 1.57 5.55
C ILE A 31 10.86 0.21 5.20
N LEU A 32 10.17 -0.54 4.34
CA LEU A 32 10.63 -1.85 3.87
C LEU A 32 11.41 -1.78 2.55
N ARG A 33 11.09 -0.78 1.72
CA ARG A 33 11.76 -0.49 0.44
C ARG A 33 11.88 1.02 0.28
N LYS A 34 13.04 1.51 -0.12
CA LYS A 34 13.22 2.89 -0.57
C LYS A 34 13.06 2.98 -2.08
N GLY A 35 12.34 3.98 -2.53
CA GLY A 35 12.14 4.33 -3.94
C GLY A 35 12.08 5.84 -4.11
N GLU A 36 11.43 6.30 -5.17
CA GLU A 36 11.39 7.72 -5.56
C GLU A 36 9.98 8.13 -5.99
N HIS A 37 9.64 9.41 -5.78
CA HIS A 37 8.40 10.08 -6.17
C HIS A 37 7.09 9.57 -5.52
N THR A 38 6.91 8.25 -5.43
CA THR A 38 5.71 7.59 -4.92
C THR A 38 6.03 6.81 -3.66
N ALA A 39 5.20 6.96 -2.63
CA ALA A 39 5.25 6.12 -1.43
C ALA A 39 3.95 5.33 -1.26
N LEU A 40 4.07 4.01 -1.16
CA LEU A 40 2.98 3.09 -0.81
C LEU A 40 2.96 2.85 0.70
N LEU A 41 1.94 3.36 1.39
CA LEU A 41 1.68 3.12 2.80
C LEU A 41 0.72 1.93 2.93
N ALA A 42 1.26 0.76 3.24
CA ALA A 42 0.52 -0.49 3.19
C ALA A 42 0.21 -1.04 4.58
N VAL A 43 -1.01 -1.54 4.77
CA VAL A 43 -1.48 -2.12 6.04
C VAL A 43 -1.67 -3.63 5.91
N GLY A 44 -1.14 -4.39 6.88
CA GLY A 44 -1.38 -5.82 7.01
C GLY A 44 -0.94 -6.63 5.78
N SER A 45 -1.87 -7.42 5.24
CA SER A 45 -1.65 -8.25 4.03
C SER A 45 -1.19 -7.47 2.81
N MET A 46 -1.60 -6.20 2.69
CA MET A 46 -1.31 -5.38 1.50
C MET A 46 0.15 -5.00 1.37
N VAL A 47 0.96 -5.22 2.42
CA VAL A 47 2.41 -5.03 2.36
C VAL A 47 3.03 -5.90 1.26
N ARG A 48 2.59 -7.15 1.13
CA ARG A 48 3.13 -8.06 0.10
C ARG A 48 2.83 -7.54 -1.30
N GLU A 49 1.56 -7.24 -1.59
CA GLU A 49 1.13 -6.74 -2.90
C GLU A 49 1.78 -5.39 -3.23
N SER A 50 1.96 -4.52 -2.24
CA SER A 50 2.63 -3.22 -2.41
C SER A 50 4.12 -3.38 -2.70
N LEU A 51 4.82 -4.33 -2.08
CA LEU A 51 6.22 -4.63 -2.39
C LEU A 51 6.38 -5.09 -3.83
N LEU A 52 5.50 -5.99 -4.30
CA LEU A 52 5.50 -6.47 -5.68
C LEU A 52 5.23 -5.33 -6.67
N ALA A 53 4.19 -4.50 -6.43
CA ALA A 53 3.89 -3.35 -7.27
C ALA A 53 5.05 -2.33 -7.30
N ALA A 54 5.74 -2.15 -6.18
CA ALA A 54 6.83 -1.19 -6.05
C ALA A 54 8.09 -1.56 -6.86
N GLU A 55 8.26 -2.83 -7.24
CA GLU A 55 9.37 -3.25 -8.12
C GLU A 55 9.31 -2.52 -9.46
N GLU A 56 8.13 -2.47 -10.09
CA GLU A 56 7.92 -1.80 -11.37
C GLU A 56 7.72 -0.29 -11.22
N LEU A 57 7.15 0.18 -10.10
CA LEU A 57 6.91 1.61 -9.86
C LEU A 57 8.16 2.37 -9.38
N ASN A 58 9.19 1.65 -8.94
CA ASN A 58 10.29 2.17 -8.13
C ASN A 58 9.80 2.99 -6.91
N ALA A 59 8.73 2.54 -6.25
CA ALA A 59 8.10 3.26 -5.15
C ALA A 59 8.74 2.93 -3.78
N THR A 60 8.72 3.89 -2.87
CA THR A 60 8.96 3.60 -1.44
C THR A 60 7.80 2.75 -0.91
N VAL A 61 8.08 1.75 -0.08
CA VAL A 61 7.06 0.95 0.60
C VAL A 61 7.23 1.07 2.10
N VAL A 62 6.17 1.53 2.75
CA VAL A 62 6.07 1.66 4.20
C VAL A 62 5.09 0.64 4.72
N TYR A 63 5.52 -0.16 5.69
CA TYR A 63 4.62 -0.96 6.50
C TYR A 63 4.00 -0.09 7.59
N ALA A 64 2.75 0.32 7.36
CA ALA A 64 1.93 1.02 8.33
C ALA A 64 1.37 0.01 9.36
N ARG A 65 2.22 -0.38 10.32
CA ARG A 65 1.93 -1.39 11.36
C ARG A 65 0.65 -1.10 12.16
N CYS A 66 0.34 0.17 12.35
CA CYS A 66 -0.84 0.64 13.05
C CYS A 66 -1.60 1.70 12.23
N VAL A 67 -2.93 1.56 12.20
CA VAL A 67 -3.82 2.55 11.58
C VAL A 67 -4.13 3.70 12.53
N LYS A 68 -4.19 3.43 13.85
CA LYS A 68 -4.39 4.44 14.91
C LYS A 68 -3.58 4.09 16.16
N PRO A 69 -2.86 5.07 16.76
CA PRO A 69 -2.50 6.37 16.18
C PRO A 69 -1.66 6.19 14.90
N LEU A 70 -1.61 7.23 14.05
CA LEU A 70 -0.70 7.28 12.91
C LEU A 70 0.73 7.54 13.39
N ASP A 71 1.75 7.01 12.71
CA ASP A 71 3.15 7.40 12.93
C ASP A 71 3.40 8.76 12.28
N ILE A 72 3.10 9.82 13.02
CA ILE A 72 3.21 11.20 12.54
C ILE A 72 4.62 11.57 12.10
N SER A 73 5.64 11.05 12.80
CA SER A 73 7.03 11.31 12.45
C SER A 73 7.37 10.77 11.07
N LEU A 74 7.06 9.48 10.82
CA LEU A 74 7.39 8.88 9.54
C LEU A 74 6.48 9.41 8.43
N LEU A 75 5.20 9.65 8.70
CA LEU A 75 4.28 10.20 7.70
C LEU A 75 4.73 11.60 7.22
N LYS A 76 5.28 12.42 8.13
CA LYS A 76 5.88 13.72 7.75
C LYS A 76 7.14 13.54 6.91
N GLU A 77 8.04 12.64 7.29
CA GLU A 77 9.23 12.33 6.48
C GLU A 77 8.84 11.87 5.06
N ILE A 78 7.84 10.99 4.95
CA ILE A 78 7.36 10.52 3.66
C ILE A 78 6.75 11.67 2.86
N SER A 79 5.92 12.52 3.50
CA SER A 79 5.32 13.66 2.82
C SER A 79 6.36 14.64 2.30
N ASP A 80 7.41 14.92 3.06
CA ASP A 80 8.44 15.89 2.65
C ASP A 80 9.29 15.39 1.46
N ASN A 81 9.31 14.08 1.19
CA ASN A 81 10.21 13.46 0.21
C ASN A 81 9.50 12.80 -1.00
N HIS A 82 8.16 12.83 -1.07
CA HIS A 82 7.40 12.19 -2.14
C HIS A 82 6.33 13.12 -2.71
N ASP A 83 6.06 12.98 -4.01
CA ASP A 83 5.07 13.75 -4.76
C ASP A 83 3.67 13.10 -4.74
N LEU A 84 3.65 11.78 -4.50
CA LEU A 84 2.46 10.95 -4.46
C LEU A 84 2.52 10.01 -3.26
N ILE A 85 1.54 10.13 -2.37
CA ILE A 85 1.31 9.17 -1.29
C ILE A 85 0.13 8.29 -1.69
N VAL A 86 0.30 6.98 -1.59
CA VAL A 86 -0.72 5.98 -1.89
C VAL A 86 -0.96 5.16 -0.65
N THR A 87 -2.18 5.10 -0.13
CA THR A 87 -2.50 4.17 0.96
C THR A 87 -3.10 2.90 0.39
N VAL A 88 -2.69 1.74 0.91
CA VAL A 88 -3.19 0.43 0.47
C VAL A 88 -3.66 -0.37 1.68
N GLU A 89 -4.97 -0.59 1.78
CA GLU A 89 -5.59 -1.34 2.88
C GLU A 89 -6.59 -2.38 2.38
N GLU A 90 -6.58 -3.57 2.98
CA GLU A 90 -7.68 -4.55 2.86
C GLU A 90 -8.75 -4.21 3.90
N GLY A 91 -9.23 -2.97 3.83
CA GLY A 91 -10.21 -2.35 4.72
C GLY A 91 -11.13 -1.44 3.92
N ALA A 92 -12.12 -0.84 4.58
CA ALA A 92 -13.03 0.08 3.91
C ALA A 92 -12.26 1.30 3.37
N LEU A 93 -12.49 1.63 2.10
CA LEU A 93 -11.93 2.82 1.46
C LEU A 93 -12.40 4.10 2.19
N SER A 94 -13.69 4.12 2.57
CA SER A 94 -14.31 5.22 3.32
C SER A 94 -14.24 5.00 4.83
N GLY A 95 -13.88 6.05 5.57
CA GLY A 95 -13.66 6.03 7.01
C GLY A 95 -12.41 5.28 7.48
N GLY A 96 -11.59 4.80 6.53
CA GLY A 96 -10.46 3.91 6.75
C GLY A 96 -9.14 4.58 7.12
N PHE A 97 -8.06 3.82 6.92
CA PHE A 97 -6.69 4.29 7.05
C PHE A 97 -6.39 5.40 6.04
N GLY A 98 -6.79 5.22 4.78
CA GLY A 98 -6.53 6.18 3.71
C GLY A 98 -7.06 7.57 4.00
N GLU A 99 -8.32 7.68 4.42
CA GLU A 99 -8.92 8.97 4.78
C GLU A 99 -8.30 9.58 6.04
N SER A 100 -7.88 8.75 7.01
CA SER A 100 -7.18 9.24 8.20
C SER A 100 -5.82 9.87 7.83
N VAL A 101 -5.08 9.24 6.92
CA VAL A 101 -3.82 9.78 6.38
C VAL A 101 -4.07 11.06 5.60
N ALA A 102 -5.03 11.06 4.67
CA ALA A 102 -5.37 12.22 3.86
C ALA A 102 -5.80 13.42 4.73
N ALA A 103 -6.62 13.19 5.74
CA ALA A 103 -7.05 14.24 6.68
C ALA A 103 -5.87 14.82 7.47
N PHE A 104 -4.93 13.99 7.91
CA PHE A 104 -3.71 14.47 8.56
C PHE A 104 -2.88 15.34 7.61
N LEU A 105 -2.58 14.84 6.41
CA LEU A 105 -1.78 15.54 5.41
C LEU A 105 -2.38 16.90 5.03
N LEU A 106 -3.70 16.94 4.83
CA LEU A 106 -4.43 18.18 4.55
C LEU A 106 -4.27 19.20 5.67
N ARG A 107 -4.40 18.77 6.94
CA ARG A 107 -4.21 19.65 8.11
C ARG A 107 -2.80 20.19 8.25
N GLN A 108 -1.80 19.47 7.74
CA GLN A 108 -0.40 19.93 7.70
C GLN A 108 -0.10 20.84 6.50
N GLY A 109 -1.09 21.12 5.64
CA GLY A 109 -0.87 21.92 4.43
C GLY A 109 -0.08 21.18 3.35
N TYR A 110 -0.09 19.84 3.38
CA TYR A 110 0.56 19.03 2.37
C TYR A 110 -0.06 19.29 0.99
N LYS A 111 0.79 19.54 0.00
CA LYS A 111 0.37 19.98 -1.35
C LYS A 111 0.45 18.87 -2.40
N ALA A 112 1.03 17.72 -2.05
CA ALA A 112 1.20 16.63 -3.00
C ALA A 112 -0.07 15.76 -3.08
N ARG A 113 -0.07 14.82 -4.02
CA ARG A 113 -1.26 14.05 -4.36
C ARG A 113 -1.40 12.85 -3.42
N VAL A 114 -2.63 12.51 -3.09
CA VAL A 114 -2.96 11.35 -2.26
C VAL A 114 -3.94 10.45 -3.02
N LEU A 115 -3.61 9.16 -3.11
CA LEU A 115 -4.47 8.12 -3.68
C LEU A 115 -4.78 7.08 -2.60
N ASN A 116 -6.05 6.84 -2.33
CA ASN A 116 -6.46 5.81 -1.38
C ASN A 116 -6.96 4.57 -2.15
N LEU A 117 -6.39 3.42 -1.84
CA LEU A 117 -6.80 2.11 -2.34
C LEU A 117 -7.31 1.26 -1.18
N GLY A 118 -8.54 0.79 -1.32
CA GLY A 118 -9.24 -0.01 -0.32
C GLY A 118 -10.50 -0.63 -0.90
N ILE A 119 -11.22 -1.38 -0.08
CA ILE A 119 -12.48 -2.03 -0.45
C ILE A 119 -13.57 -0.96 -0.57
N GLY A 120 -14.18 -0.88 -1.75
CA GLY A 120 -15.27 0.05 -2.04
C GLY A 120 -16.57 -0.28 -1.29
N GLU A 121 -17.64 0.45 -1.62
CA GLU A 121 -18.96 0.28 -1.01
C GLU A 121 -19.80 -0.84 -1.64
N GLU A 122 -19.19 -1.70 -2.45
CA GLU A 122 -19.86 -2.80 -3.13
C GLU A 122 -19.80 -4.12 -2.35
N PHE A 123 -20.77 -4.99 -2.60
CA PHE A 123 -20.77 -6.31 -2.01
C PHE A 123 -19.63 -7.16 -2.59
N VAL A 124 -18.68 -7.56 -1.74
CA VAL A 124 -17.60 -8.46 -2.12
C VAL A 124 -18.14 -9.90 -2.17
N PRO A 125 -18.11 -10.58 -3.33
CA PRO A 125 -18.65 -11.92 -3.47
C PRO A 125 -17.79 -12.96 -2.74
N HIS A 126 -18.23 -14.21 -2.76
CA HIS A 126 -17.41 -15.32 -2.30
C HIS A 126 -16.38 -15.71 -3.36
N GLY A 127 -15.18 -16.05 -2.94
CA GLY A 127 -14.10 -16.48 -3.83
C GLY A 127 -12.85 -16.83 -3.04
N SER A 128 -11.83 -17.31 -3.75
CA SER A 128 -10.49 -17.44 -3.19
C SER A 128 -9.92 -16.06 -2.86
N ARG A 129 -8.97 -16.01 -1.93
CA ARG A 129 -8.33 -14.74 -1.52
C ARG A 129 -7.76 -13.97 -2.71
N ARG A 130 -7.14 -14.67 -3.67
CA ARG A 130 -6.58 -14.07 -4.87
C ARG A 130 -7.67 -13.43 -5.74
N GLU A 131 -8.74 -14.17 -6.04
CA GLU A 131 -9.86 -13.65 -6.83
C GLU A 131 -10.51 -12.43 -6.18
N LEU A 132 -10.60 -12.41 -4.84
CA LEU A 132 -11.17 -11.27 -4.12
C LEU A 132 -10.25 -10.04 -4.14
N LEU A 133 -8.93 -10.21 -4.07
CA LEU A 133 -8.00 -9.10 -4.22
C LEU A 133 -8.02 -8.53 -5.64
N GLU A 134 -8.05 -9.39 -6.66
CA GLU A 134 -8.20 -8.97 -8.06
C GLU A 134 -9.55 -8.25 -8.26
N PHE A 135 -10.65 -8.78 -7.73
CA PHE A 135 -11.97 -8.15 -7.77
C PHE A 135 -11.97 -6.77 -7.11
N CYS A 136 -11.38 -6.64 -5.92
CA CYS A 136 -11.28 -5.38 -5.19
C CYS A 136 -10.19 -4.44 -5.73
N LYS A 137 -9.45 -4.82 -6.78
CA LYS A 137 -8.31 -4.07 -7.34
C LYS A 137 -7.18 -3.82 -6.33
N LEU A 138 -6.95 -4.79 -5.45
CA LEU A 138 -5.95 -4.75 -4.38
C LEU A 138 -4.80 -5.75 -4.57
N ASP A 139 -4.77 -6.46 -5.70
CA ASP A 139 -3.59 -7.22 -6.11
C ASP A 139 -2.50 -6.28 -6.67
N SER A 140 -1.26 -6.77 -6.71
CA SER A 140 -0.11 -5.97 -7.15
C SER A 140 -0.23 -5.37 -8.56
N VAL A 141 -0.90 -6.05 -9.51
CA VAL A 141 -1.10 -5.54 -10.88
C VAL A 141 -2.07 -4.36 -10.84
N SER A 142 -3.22 -4.53 -10.18
CA SER A 142 -4.21 -3.47 -10.05
C SER A 142 -3.69 -2.25 -9.28
N ILE A 143 -2.93 -2.45 -8.20
CA ILE A 143 -2.28 -1.36 -7.45
C ILE A 143 -1.37 -0.55 -8.38
N LYS A 144 -0.50 -1.23 -9.12
CA LYS A 144 0.40 -0.60 -10.08
C LYS A 144 -0.36 0.22 -11.12
N GLU A 145 -1.37 -0.36 -11.74
CA GLU A 145 -2.19 0.31 -12.77
C GLU A 145 -2.89 1.56 -12.21
N ALA A 146 -3.45 1.47 -11.00
CA ALA A 146 -4.08 2.60 -10.33
C ALA A 146 -3.08 3.74 -10.08
N VAL A 147 -1.88 3.42 -9.60
CA VAL A 147 -0.82 4.40 -9.36
C VAL A 147 -0.37 5.06 -10.66
N ILE A 148 -0.13 4.27 -11.71
CA ILE A 148 0.31 4.79 -13.01
C ILE A 148 -0.76 5.73 -13.60
N SER A 149 -2.01 5.27 -13.64
CA SER A 149 -3.16 6.05 -14.12
C SER A 149 -3.29 7.37 -13.36
N PHE A 150 -3.26 7.33 -12.03
CA PHE A 150 -3.39 8.51 -11.18
C PHE A 150 -2.19 9.45 -11.29
N SER A 151 -0.98 8.91 -11.46
CA SER A 151 0.24 9.70 -11.58
C SER A 151 0.30 10.52 -12.86
N GLY A 152 -0.45 10.13 -13.90
CA GLY A 152 -0.40 10.74 -15.24
C GLY A 152 0.80 10.26 -16.08
N ARG A 153 1.57 9.28 -15.60
CA ARG A 153 2.64 8.64 -16.38
C ARG A 153 1.99 7.62 -17.32
N ARG A 154 2.16 7.76 -18.63
CA ARG A 154 1.73 6.75 -19.61
C ARG A 154 2.72 5.59 -19.58
N LEU A 155 2.25 4.34 -19.57
CA LEU A 155 3.11 3.15 -19.70
C LEU A 155 4.02 3.33 -20.92
N LEU A 156 5.34 3.27 -20.72
CA LEU A 156 6.36 3.40 -21.77
C LEU A 156 6.44 2.17 -22.68
N ASN A 157 5.36 1.41 -22.86
CA ASN A 157 5.37 0.12 -23.57
C ASN A 157 4.62 0.12 -24.91
N ASP A 158 4.06 1.24 -25.35
CA ASP A 158 3.34 1.30 -26.64
C ASP A 158 4.22 1.64 -27.86
N THR A 159 5.50 2.01 -27.66
CA THR A 159 6.38 2.45 -28.75
C THR A 159 7.14 1.31 -29.43
N GLU A 160 7.26 0.12 -28.82
CA GLU A 160 7.97 -1.02 -29.43
C GLU A 160 7.06 -1.99 -30.19
N ALA A 161 5.75 -1.99 -29.93
CA ALA A 161 4.78 -2.86 -30.63
C ALA A 161 4.39 -2.34 -32.02
N ARG A 162 4.65 -1.07 -32.34
CA ARG A 162 4.30 -0.45 -33.63
C ARG A 162 5.39 -0.51 -34.70
N THR A 163 6.62 -0.89 -34.33
CA THR A 163 7.79 -0.93 -35.25
C THR A 163 8.07 -2.34 -35.81
N ARG A 164 7.24 -3.36 -35.47
CA ARG A 164 7.35 -4.73 -36.02
C ARG A 164 6.24 -5.10 -37.03
N ARG A 165 5.52 -4.11 -37.57
CA ARG A 165 4.46 -4.31 -38.59
C ARG A 165 4.58 -3.38 -39.81
N THR A 166 5.81 -2.98 -40.16
CA THR A 166 6.12 -2.34 -41.44
C THR A 166 7.26 -3.09 -42.11
#